data_AF-A0AAD6RF01-F1
#
_entry.id   AF-A0AAD6RF01-F1
#
_cell.length_a   1.000
_cell.length_b   1.000
_cell.length_c   1.000
_cell.angle_alpha   90.00
_cell.angle_beta   90.00
_cell.angle_gamma   90.00
#
_symmetry.space_group_name_H-M   'P 1'
#
loop_
_entity.id
_entity.type
_entity.pdbx_description
1 polymer ?
#
loop_
_entity_poly.entity_id
_entity_poly.type
_entity_poly.pdbx_seq_one_letter_code
_entity_poly.pdbx_strand_id
1 'polypeptide(L)' 'MCSDGGKIQPRLHDNQLAYIGGDTRILSVDHGIKFSGMVHKVTSLCGGAIDIFFKYQLPVVKMLML' A
#
# COMPACT_ATOMS: atom_id res chain seq x y z
N MET A 1 2.10 3.87 -4.01
CA MET A 1 2.73 3.85 -2.67
C MET A 1 2.59 2.44 -2.12
N CYS A 2 3.65 1.89 -1.54
CA CYS A 2 3.64 0.58 -0.89
C CYS A 2 4.29 0.73 0.48
N SER A 3 3.65 0.19 1.52
CA SER A 3 4.13 0.27 2.90
C SER A 3 4.18 -1.14 3.50
N ASP A 4 5.30 -1.50 4.11
CA ASP A 4 5.54 -2.83 4.69
C ASP A 4 6.40 -2.78 5.97
N GLY A 5 6.38 -3.86 6.75
CA GLY A 5 7.15 -4.01 7.99
C GLY A 5 6.64 -3.25 9.23
N GLY A 6 5.72 -2.30 9.05
CA GLY A 6 5.16 -1.47 10.12
C GLY A 6 3.80 -1.91 10.64
N LYS A 7 3.25 -1.13 11.57
CA LYS A 7 1.95 -1.38 12.22
C LYS A 7 1.07 -0.15 12.17
N ILE A 8 -0.22 -0.37 11.99
CA ILE A 8 -1.24 0.68 12.10
C ILE A 8 -1.59 0.84 13.59
N GLN A 9 -1.42 2.04 14.13
CA GLN A 9 -1.71 2.37 15.54
C GLN A 9 -2.57 3.62 15.64
N PRO A 10 -3.47 3.72 16.63
CA PRO A 10 -4.23 4.93 16.89
C PRO A 10 -3.30 6.06 17.35
N ARG A 11 -3.53 7.26 16.82
CA ARG A 11 -2.93 8.49 17.35
C ARG A 11 -3.74 8.95 18.57
N LEU A 12 -3.05 9.45 19.59
CA LEU A 12 -3.70 9.84 20.86
C LEU A 12 -4.40 11.21 20.79
N HIS A 13 -4.09 12.01 19.77
CA HIS A 13 -4.43 13.43 19.72
C HIS A 13 -5.55 13.72 18.69
N ASP A 14 -5.75 12.81 17.75
CA ASP A 14 -6.79 12.83 16.75
C ASP A 14 -7.30 11.39 16.55
N ASN A 15 -8.58 11.18 16.21
CA ASN A 15 -9.16 9.84 15.95
C ASN A 15 -8.66 9.23 14.62
N GLN A 16 -7.38 9.38 14.37
CA GLN A 16 -6.69 9.02 13.15
C GLN A 16 -5.70 7.89 13.45
N LEU A 17 -5.31 7.18 12.40
CA LEU A 17 -4.35 6.09 12.49
C LEU A 17 -3.00 6.55 11.93
N ALA A 18 -1.91 6.10 12.55
CA ALA A 18 -0.55 6.25 12.06
C ALA A 18 0.04 4.89 11.70
N TYR A 19 0.82 4.85 10.62
CA TYR A 19 1.66 3.70 10.28
C TYR A 19 3.05 3.91 10.90
N ILE A 20 3.47 3.02 11.79
CA ILE A 20 4.69 3.18 12.60
C ILE A 20 5.62 1.97 12.42
N GLY A 21 6.93 2.24 12.35
CA GLY A 21 7.98 1.21 12.41
C GLY A 21 8.14 0.37 11.14
N GLY A 22 7.69 0.88 9.99
CA GLY A 22 7.87 0.24 8.68
C GLY A 22 8.36 1.22 7.63
N ASP A 23 8.56 0.70 6.43
CA ASP A 23 9.02 1.49 5.28
C ASP A 23 7.84 1.89 4.41
N THR A 24 7.98 3.03 3.72
CA THR A 24 7.04 3.47 2.70
C THR A 24 7.79 3.88 1.45
N ARG A 25 7.47 3.22 0.33
CA ARG A 25 8.15 3.35 -0.95
C ARG A 25 7.18 3.80 -2.04
N ILE A 26 7.65 4.65 -2.95
CA ILE A 26 6.93 5.02 -4.16
C ILE A 26 7.46 4.18 -5.32
N LEU A 27 6.56 3.46 -5.97
CA LEU A 27 6.87 2.60 -7.11
C LEU A 27 6.33 3.22 -8.39
N SER A 28 7.19 3.35 -9.39
CA SER A 28 6.78 3.69 -10.75
C SER A 28 6.52 2.41 -11.56
N VAL A 29 5.41 2.41 -12.29
CA VAL A 29 4.98 1.33 -13.17
C VAL A 29 4.56 1.90 -14.52
N ASP A 30 4.61 1.08 -15.56
CA ASP A 30 4.08 1.46 -16.86
C ASP A 30 2.56 1.67 -16.79
N HIS A 31 2.02 2.64 -17.55
CA HIS A 31 0.59 2.95 -17.53
C HIS A 31 -0.28 1.79 -18.02
N GLY A 32 0.22 0.95 -18.93
CA GLY A 32 -0.47 -0.22 -19.46
C GLY A 32 -0.29 -1.49 -18.63
N ILE A 33 0.32 -1.41 -17.44
CA ILE A 33 0.58 -2.58 -16.61
C ILE A 33 -0.73 -3.27 -16.22
N LYS A 34 -0.78 -4.59 -16.41
CA LYS A 34 -1.88 -5.41 -15.90
C LYS A 34 -1.78 -5.54 -14.39
N PHE A 35 -2.93 -5.72 -13.73
CA PHE A 35 -2.99 -5.91 -12.27
C PHE A 35 -2.04 -7.03 -11.79
N SER A 36 -2.01 -8.18 -12.47
CA SER A 36 -1.09 -9.28 -12.13
C SER A 36 0.39 -8.87 -12.19
N GLY A 37 0.79 -8.09 -13.19
CA GLY A 37 2.15 -7.58 -13.30
C GLY A 37 2.51 -6.59 -12.18
N MET A 38 1.54 -5.76 -11.78
CA MET A 38 1.70 -4.88 -10.63
C MET A 38 1.86 -5.68 -9.33
N VAL A 39 1.03 -6.70 -9.11
CA VAL A 39 1.12 -7.61 -7.94
C VAL A 39 2.50 -8.25 -7.88
N HIS A 40 2.96 -8.89 -8.97
CA HIS A 40 4.27 -9.52 -9.00
C HIS A 40 5.42 -8.55 -8.66
N LYS A 41 5.37 -7.32 -9.18
CA LYS A 41 6.39 -6.30 -8.91
C LYS A 41 6.39 -5.85 -7.46
N VAL A 42 5.21 -5.75 -6.83
CA VAL A 42 5.10 -5.40 -5.40
C VAL A 42 5.58 -6.56 -4.54
N THR A 43 5.14 -7.79 -4.81
CA THR A 43 5.55 -8.99 -4.05
C THR A 43 7.07 -9.16 -4.05
N SER A 44 7.74 -8.96 -5.18
CA SER A 44 9.20 -9.09 -5.24
C SER A 44 9.93 -8.01 -4.42
N LEU A 45 9.38 -6.81 -4.33
CA LEU A 45 9.95 -5.70 -3.55
C LEU A 45 9.69 -5.83 -2.04
N CYS A 46 8.60 -6.51 -1.66
CA CYS A 46 8.23 -6.77 -0.28
C CYS A 46 8.70 -8.15 0.21
N GLY A 47 9.81 -8.66 -0.33
CA GLY A 47 10.44 -9.89 0.15
C GLY A 47 9.59 -11.15 0.00
N GLY A 48 8.68 -11.20 -0.98
CA GLY A 48 7.80 -12.36 -1.18
C GLY A 48 6.55 -12.37 -0.28
N ALA A 49 6.11 -11.21 0.21
CA ALA A 49 4.92 -11.09 1.04
C ALA A 49 3.68 -11.76 0.39
N ILE A 50 2.99 -12.56 1.20
CA ILE A 50 1.83 -13.35 0.78
C ILE A 50 0.53 -12.57 0.98
N ASP A 51 0.50 -11.69 1.99
CA ASP A 51 -0.64 -10.84 2.34
C ASP A 51 -0.42 -9.41 1.82
N ILE A 52 -0.88 -9.16 0.59
CA ILE A 52 -0.80 -7.84 -0.05
C ILE A 52 -2.20 -7.28 -0.22
N PHE A 53 -2.41 -6.06 0.29
CA PHE A 53 -3.68 -5.34 0.16
C PHE A 53 -3.49 -4.14 -0.75
N PHE A 54 -4.35 -4.02 -1.77
CA PHE A 54 -4.32 -2.87 -2.67
C PHE A 54 -5.39 -1.86 -2.24
N LYS A 55 -4.95 -0.63 -2.05
CA LYS A 55 -5.84 0.51 -1.79
C LYS A 55 -5.68 1.53 -2.90
N TYR A 56 -6.79 1.90 -3.52
CA TYR A 56 -6.83 2.90 -4.58
C TYR A 56 -7.75 4.06 -4.21
N GLN A 57 -7.23 5.27 -4.38
CA GLN A 57 -7.99 6.49 -4.16
C GLN A 57 -8.73 6.87 -5.45
N LEU A 58 -10.06 6.85 -5.42
CA LEU A 58 -10.87 7.31 -6.54
C LEU A 58 -10.88 8.85 -6.58
N PRO A 59 -11.10 9.46 -7.78
CA PRO A 59 -11.15 10.91 -7.95
C PRO A 59 -12.17 11.63 -7.06
N VAL A 60 -13.20 10.91 -6.59
CA VAL A 60 -14.30 11.43 -5.77
C VAL A 60 -14.17 11.04 -4.29
N VAL A 61 -12.95 11.13 -3.74
CA VAL A 61 -12.56 10.88 -2.34
C VAL A 61 -12.86 9.49 -1.74
N LYS A 62 -13.50 8.57 -2.47
CA LYS A 62 -13.70 7.18 -2.04
C LYS A 62 -12.43 6.33 -2.18
N MET A 63 -12.19 5.45 -1.21
CA MET A 63 -11.12 4.46 -1.26
C MET A 63 -11.69 3.10 -1.67
N LEU A 64 -11.13 2.50 -2.71
CA LEU A 64 -11.39 1.11 -3.11
C LEU A 64 -10.33 0.22 -2.50
N MET A 65 -10.74 -0.88 -1.87
CA MET A 65 -9.85 -1.92 -1.36
C MET A 65 -10.06 -3.18 -2.20
N LEU A 66 -8.97 -3.71 -2.75
CA LEU A 66 -8.92 -4.89 -3.62
C LEU A 66 -8.13 -6.00 -2.92
#